data_AF-R6YK66-F1
#
_entry.id   AF-R6YK66-F1
#
_cell.length_a   1.000
_cell.length_b   1.000
_cell.length_c   1.000
_cell.angle_alpha   90.00
_cell.angle_beta   90.00
_cell.angle_gamma   90.00
#
_symmetry.space_group_name_H-M   'P 1'
#
loop_
_entity.id
_entity.type
_entity.pdbx_description
1 polymer ?
#
loop_
_entity_poly.entity_id
_entity_poly.type
_entity_poly.pdbx_seq_one_letter_code
_entity_poly.pdbx_strand_id
1 'polypeptide(L)' 'MDASPVDLTKFPKCEAVLDVVYNPLTTKFVAQAKELGMIGVNGLEMLVAQAKYAVEIFLGTEIDDARIQEIYEDVKKLI' A
#
# COMPACT_ATOMS: atom_id res chain seq x y z
N MET A 1 -3.49 -11.26 -12.04
CA MET A 1 -4.64 -12.08 -11.58
C MET A 1 -5.71 -11.12 -11.10
N ASP A 2 -6.90 -11.18 -11.66
CA ASP A 2 -7.93 -10.14 -11.50
C ASP A 2 -9.07 -10.61 -10.58
N ALA A 3 -8.72 -11.17 -9.43
CA ALA A 3 -9.68 -11.68 -8.43
C ALA A 3 -9.26 -11.24 -7.02
N SER A 4 -10.22 -10.83 -6.20
CA SER A 4 -10.00 -10.57 -4.78
C SER A 4 -9.57 -11.87 -4.09
N PRO A 5 -8.55 -11.88 -3.21
CA PRO A 5 -8.09 -13.09 -2.54
C PRO A 5 -9.13 -13.66 -1.57
N VAL A 6 -10.05 -12.81 -1.11
CA VAL A 6 -11.12 -13.18 -0.18
C VAL A 6 -12.32 -12.26 -0.36
N ASP A 7 -13.50 -12.76 0.01
CA ASP A 7 -14.73 -11.98 0.08
C ASP A 7 -14.87 -11.32 1.47
N LEU A 8 -14.76 -9.99 1.50
CA LEU A 8 -14.78 -9.20 2.72
C LEU A 8 -16.14 -9.16 3.43
N THR A 9 -17.24 -9.53 2.76
CA THR A 9 -18.56 -9.64 3.43
C THR A 9 -18.58 -10.67 4.55
N LYS A 10 -17.63 -11.62 4.53
CA LYS A 10 -17.44 -12.66 5.54
C LYS A 10 -16.75 -12.15 6.81
N PHE A 11 -16.33 -10.88 6.83
CA PHE A 11 -15.59 -10.26 7.93
C PHE A 11 -16.37 -9.06 8.47
N PRO A 12 -17.52 -9.27 9.14
CA PRO A 12 -18.43 -8.20 9.56
C PRO A 12 -17.86 -7.27 10.65
N LYS A 13 -16.71 -7.61 11.22
CA LYS A 13 -15.99 -6.79 12.22
C LYS A 13 -14.68 -6.21 11.67
N CYS A 14 -14.42 -6.37 10.37
CA CYS A 14 -13.22 -5.81 9.76
C CYS A 14 -13.44 -4.32 9.50
N GLU A 15 -12.50 -3.50 9.98
CA GLU A 15 -12.57 -2.04 9.83
C GLU A 15 -11.62 -1.53 8.74
N ALA A 16 -10.55 -2.30 8.45
CA ALA A 16 -9.52 -1.90 7.51
C ALA A 16 -8.86 -3.09 6.83
N VAL A 17 -8.42 -2.90 5.60
CA VAL A 17 -7.56 -3.83 4.86
C VAL A 17 -6.31 -3.12 4.34
N LEU A 18 -5.21 -3.86 4.37
CA LEU A 18 -3.95 -3.49 3.73
C LEU A 18 -3.65 -4.56 2.68
N ASP A 19 -3.60 -4.14 1.42
CA ASP A 19 -3.12 -4.98 0.33
C ASP A 19 -1.63 -4.70 0.11
N VAL A 20 -0.76 -5.70 0.20
CA VAL A 20 0.68 -5.52 -0.07
C VAL A 20 0.93 -5.31 -1.57
N VAL A 21 -0.03 -5.66 -2.43
CA VAL A 21 0.01 -5.35 -3.86
C VAL A 21 -0.24 -3.86 -4.08
N TYR A 22 0.58 -3.24 -4.93
CA TYR A 22 0.46 -1.82 -5.28
C TYR A 22 0.05 -1.57 -6.74
N ASN A 23 0.13 -2.60 -7.59
CA ASN A 23 -0.23 -2.52 -9.01
C ASN A 23 -1.33 -3.55 -9.34
N PRO A 24 -2.56 -3.11 -9.69
CA PRO A 24 -3.00 -1.72 -9.82
C PRO A 24 -3.17 -1.00 -8.47
N LEU A 25 -3.17 0.34 -8.47
CA LEU A 25 -3.35 1.16 -7.26
C LEU A 25 -4.65 0.83 -6.49
N THR A 26 -5.69 0.42 -7.20
CA THR A 26 -6.93 -0.07 -6.60
C THR A 26 -7.17 -1.49 -7.07
N THR A 27 -6.75 -2.46 -6.26
CA THR A 27 -7.06 -3.88 -6.48
C THR A 27 -8.54 -4.15 -6.18
N LYS A 28 -9.07 -5.28 -6.65
CA LYS A 28 -10.45 -5.71 -6.31
C LYS A 28 -10.64 -5.88 -4.80
N PHE A 29 -9.58 -6.20 -4.06
CA PHE A 29 -9.60 -6.32 -2.61
C PHE A 29 -9.78 -4.96 -1.93
N VAL A 30 -8.98 -3.97 -2.33
CA VAL A 30 -9.08 -2.59 -1.84
C VAL A 30 -10.40 -1.94 -2.27
N ALA A 31 -10.88 -2.23 -3.49
CA ALA A 31 -12.18 -1.76 -3.98
C ALA A 31 -13.32 -2.30 -3.11
N GLN A 32 -13.36 -3.62 -2.86
CA GLN A 32 -14.41 -4.24 -2.05
C GLN A 32 -14.41 -3.67 -0.61
N ALA A 33 -13.25 -3.42 -0.02
CA ALA A 33 -13.16 -2.79 1.30
C ALA A 33 -13.82 -1.40 1.30
N LYS A 34 -13.50 -0.57 0.31
CA LYS A 34 -14.10 0.77 0.17
C LYS A 34 -15.61 0.71 -0.06
N GLU A 35 -16.09 -0.24 -0.87
CA GLU A 35 -17.52 -0.47 -1.10
C GLU A 35 -18.28 -0.86 0.18
N LEU A 36 -17.62 -1.59 1.08
CA LEU A 36 -18.17 -2.00 2.37
C LEU A 36 -17.98 -0.93 3.47
N GLY A 37 -17.46 0.26 3.14
CA GLY A 37 -17.21 1.35 4.09
C GLY A 37 -16.00 1.13 5.00
N MET A 38 -15.13 0.17 4.67
CA MET A 38 -13.87 -0.08 5.37
C MET A 38 -12.76 0.85 4.84
N ILE A 39 -11.70 1.02 5.63
CA ILE A 39 -10.47 1.65 5.17
C ILE A 39 -9.72 0.67 4.26
N GLY A 40 -9.40 1.07 3.03
CA GLY A 40 -8.66 0.24 2.09
C GLY A 40 -7.39 0.93 1.59
N VAL A 41 -6.22 0.35 1.92
CA VAL A 41 -4.89 0.88 1.57
C VAL A 41 -4.11 -0.16 0.76
N ASN A 42 -3.31 0.30 -0.21
CA ASN A 42 -2.44 -0.55 -1.02
C ASN A 42 -0.98 -0.53 -0.53
N GLY A 43 -0.12 -1.31 -1.17
CA GLY A 43 1.25 -1.51 -0.70
C GLY A 43 2.27 -0.46 -1.17
N LEU A 44 1.86 0.59 -1.89
CA LEU A 44 2.82 1.49 -2.54
C LEU A 44 3.65 2.29 -1.53
N GLU A 45 3.01 2.85 -0.50
CA GLU A 45 3.70 3.61 0.55
C GLU A 45 4.67 2.70 1.32
N MET A 46 4.23 1.47 1.62
CA MET A 46 5.08 0.44 2.23
C MET A 46 6.29 0.11 1.35
N LEU A 47 6.12 -0.04 0.04
CA LEU A 47 7.21 -0.31 -0.90
C LEU A 47 8.26 0.82 -0.88
N VAL A 48 7.81 2.08 -0.89
CA VAL A 48 8.70 3.25 -0.84
C VAL A 48 9.45 3.30 0.49
N ALA A 49 8.76 3.10 1.61
CA ALA A 49 9.38 3.05 2.93
C ALA A 49 10.42 1.93 3.02
N GLN A 50 10.12 0.74 2.50
CA GLN A 50 11.06 -0.38 2.44
C GLN A 50 12.31 -0.03 1.63
N ALA A 51 12.17 0.65 0.49
CA ALA A 51 13.31 1.09 -0.30
C ALA A 51 14.18 2.09 0.47
N LYS A 52 13.56 3.05 1.17
CA LYS A 52 14.26 4.01 2.05
C LYS A 52 15.07 3.27 3.12
N TYR A 53 14.46 2.37 3.88
CA TYR A 53 15.15 1.61 4.93
C TYR A 53 16.25 0.70 4.37
N ALA A 54 16.05 0.10 3.21
CA ALA A 54 17.10 -0.70 2.56
C ALA A 54 18.33 0.15 2.23
N VAL A 55 18.15 1.37 1.72
CA VAL A 55 19.25 2.31 1.44
C VAL A 55 19.98 2.71 2.72
N GLU A 56 19.24 3.03 3.79
CA GLU A 56 19.83 3.35 5.10
C GLU A 56 20.72 2.21 5.61
N ILE A 57 20.23 0.97 5.55
CA ILE A 57 20.96 -0.22 6.00
C ILE A 57 22.20 -0.46 5.14
N PHE A 58 22.08 -0.40 3.80
CA PHE A 58 23.20 -0.72 2.92
C PHE A 58 24.30 0.34 2.91
N LEU A 59 23.94 1.61 3.12
CA LEU A 59 24.88 2.72 3.06
C LEU A 59 25.30 3.22 4.45
N GLY A 60 24.69 2.73 5.52
CA GLY A 60 24.93 3.20 6.89
C GLY A 60 24.61 4.69 7.05
N THR A 61 23.58 5.18 6.35
CA THR A 61 23.13 6.57 6.38
C THR A 61 21.72 6.66 6.93
N GLU A 62 21.34 7.82 7.43
CA GLU A 62 19.95 8.14 7.73
C GLU A 62 19.35 9.00 6.61
N ILE A 63 18.08 8.79 6.32
CA ILE A 63 17.27 9.55 5.37
C ILE A 63 16.02 10.01 6.13
N ASP A 64 15.65 11.28 5.96
CA ASP A 64 14.44 11.82 6.59
C ASP A 64 13.19 11.06 6.13
N ASP A 65 12.32 10.67 7.07
CA ASP A 65 11.06 9.98 6.79
C ASP A 65 10.11 10.81 5.92
N ALA A 66 10.24 12.15 5.93
CA ALA A 66 9.50 13.03 5.01
C ALA A 66 9.74 12.69 3.53
N ARG A 67 10.90 12.09 3.20
CA ARG A 67 11.22 11.64 1.84
C ARG A 67 10.32 10.50 1.36
N ILE A 68 9.72 9.73 2.27
CA ILE A 68 8.79 8.65 1.90
C ILE A 68 7.60 9.22 1.14
N GLN A 69 6.97 10.29 1.66
CA GLN A 69 5.79 10.87 1.04
C GLN A 69 6.10 11.54 -0.30
N GLU A 70 7.24 12.22 -0.40
CA GLU A 70 7.69 12.85 -1.64
C GLU A 70 7.89 11.81 -2.75
N ILE A 71 8.59 10.71 -2.44
CA ILE A 71 8.86 9.63 -3.39
C ILE A 71 7.55 8.87 -3.73
N TYR A 72 6.67 8.66 -2.75
CA TYR A 72 5.37 8.03 -2.98
C TYR A 72 4.56 8.78 -4.04
N GLU A 73 4.44 10.10 -3.94
CA GLU A 73 3.71 10.90 -4.93
C GLU A 73 4.37 10.88 -6.30
N ASP A 74 5.71 10.81 -6.36
CA ASP A 74 6.42 10.70 -7.63
C ASP A 74 6.23 9.34 -8.30
N VAL A 75 6.36 8.24 -7.56
CA VAL A 75 6.14 6.88 -8.09
C VAL A 75 4.70 6.71 -8.53
N LYS A 76 3.74 7.24 -7.77
CA LYS A 76 2.31 7.17 -8.09
C LYS A 76 1.96 7.84 -9.43
N LYS A 77 2.72 8.83 -9.89
CA LYS A 77 2.53 9.47 -11.21
C LYS A 77 3.04 8.61 -12.38
N LEU A 78 3.86 7.60 -12.10
CA LEU A 78 4.49 6.74 -13.12
C LEU A 78 3.69 5.47 -13.42
N ILE A 79 2.67 5.17 -12.62
CA ILE A 79 1.84 3.96 -12.70
C ILE A 79 0.37 4.31 -12.88
#